data_AF-A0A520FDN0-F1
#
_entry.id   AF-A0A520FDN0-F1
#
_cell.length_a   1.000
_cell.length_b   1.000
_cell.length_c   1.000
_cell.angle_alpha   90.00
_cell.angle_beta   90.00
_cell.angle_gamma   90.00
#
_symmetry.space_group_name_H-M   'P 1'
#
loop_
_entity.id
_entity.type
_entity.pdbx_description
1 polymer ?
#
loop_
_entity_poly.entity_id
_entity_poly.type
_entity_poly.pdbx_seq_one_letter_code
_entity_poly.pdbx_strand_id
1 'polypeptide(L)' 'MSTSGDRRTAVAARQFSVTTRAHAAVDDATGEQIGLDDIDTRVRWLLDLITAAGAELVSRLWQ' A
#
# COMPACT_ATOMS: atom_id res chain seq x y z
N MET A 1 -28.48 -35.44 45.60
CA MET A 1 -27.82 -34.11 45.60
C MET A 1 -27.30 -33.86 44.19
N SER A 2 -27.98 -32.98 43.45
CA SER A 2 -27.79 -32.75 42.02
C SER A 2 -26.87 -31.55 41.82
N THR A 3 -25.73 -31.73 41.18
CA THR A 3 -24.93 -30.62 40.65
C THR A 3 -24.89 -30.77 39.13
N SER A 4 -26.03 -30.46 38.50
CA SER A 4 -26.10 -30.31 37.05
C SER A 4 -25.31 -29.06 36.66
N GLY A 5 -24.04 -29.28 36.35
CA GLY A 5 -23.09 -28.27 35.93
C GLY A 5 -23.59 -27.50 34.71
N ASP A 6 -23.71 -26.20 34.91
CA ASP A 6 -23.94 -25.14 33.95
C ASP A 6 -23.18 -25.37 32.63
N ARG A 7 -23.90 -25.88 31.63
CA ARG A 7 -23.39 -26.04 30.27
C ARG A 7 -23.46 -24.68 29.56
N ARG A 8 -22.66 -23.71 30.04
CA ARG A 8 -22.35 -22.49 29.29
C ARG A 8 -21.69 -22.94 27.99
N THR A 9 -22.44 -22.86 26.90
CA THR A 9 -21.95 -23.01 25.53
C THR A 9 -20.86 -21.96 25.35
N ALA A 10 -19.60 -22.36 25.54
CA ALA A 10 -18.47 -21.48 25.29
C ALA A 10 -18.44 -21.20 23.80
N VAL A 11 -18.96 -20.04 23.39
CA VAL A 11 -18.74 -19.52 22.05
C VAL A 11 -17.24 -19.22 21.97
N ALA A 12 -16.47 -20.16 21.44
CA ALA A 12 -15.06 -19.92 21.17
C ALA A 12 -14.99 -18.77 20.16
N ALA A 13 -14.61 -17.59 20.62
CA ALA A 13 -14.39 -16.45 19.75
C ALA A 13 -13.30 -16.84 18.73
N ARG A 14 -13.59 -16.69 17.43
CA ARG A 14 -12.62 -16.98 16.38
C ARG A 14 -11.44 -16.02 16.56
N GLN A 15 -10.30 -16.57 16.97
CA GLN A 15 -9.07 -15.79 17.11
C GLN A 15 -8.58 -15.43 15.71
N PHE A 16 -8.53 -14.14 15.42
CA PHE A 16 -7.89 -13.62 14.22
C PHE A 16 -6.50 -13.11 14.60
N SER A 17 -5.48 -13.58 13.89
CA SER A 17 -4.12 -13.04 13.97
C SER A 17 -3.91 -12.13 12.76
N VAL A 18 -3.49 -10.89 13.00
CA VAL A 18 -3.13 -9.95 11.95
C VAL A 18 -1.62 -9.81 11.98
N THR A 19 -0.96 -10.29 10.93
CA THR A 19 0.47 -10.06 10.71
C THR A 19 0.64 -8.98 9.66
N THR A 20 1.22 -7.83 10.02
CA THR A 20 1.62 -6.83 9.04
C THR A 20 2.85 -7.35 8.30
N ARG A 21 2.67 -7.77 7.05
CA ARG A 21 3.80 -8.05 6.15
C ARG A 21 4.34 -6.72 5.65
N ALA A 22 5.67 -6.55 5.64
CA ALA A 22 6.28 -5.40 4.98
C ALA A 22 5.87 -5.40 3.50
N HIS A 23 5.22 -4.33 3.04
CA HIS A 23 4.91 -4.14 1.62
C HIS A 23 6.20 -3.75 0.90
N ALA A 24 6.72 -4.65 0.07
CA ALA A 24 7.73 -4.32 -0.92
C ALA A 24 7.04 -3.81 -2.18
N ALA A 25 7.62 -2.81 -2.84
CA ALA A 25 7.22 -2.45 -4.20
C ALA A 25 7.65 -3.60 -5.13
N VAL A 26 6.70 -4.14 -5.88
CA VAL A 26 6.91 -5.28 -6.76
C VAL A 26 6.39 -4.91 -8.14
N ASP A 27 7.13 -5.28 -9.18
CA ASP A 27 6.73 -5.11 -10.56
C ASP A 27 5.54 -6.03 -10.85
N ASP A 28 4.42 -5.45 -11.28
CA ASP A 28 3.16 -6.18 -11.46
C ASP A 28 3.22 -7.21 -12.60
N ALA A 29 4.14 -7.02 -13.57
CA ALA A 29 4.29 -7.92 -14.71
C ALA A 29 5.19 -9.13 -14.41
N THR A 30 6.20 -8.95 -13.57
CA THR A 30 7.26 -9.96 -13.33
C THR A 30 7.27 -10.51 -11.91
N GLY A 31 6.67 -9.81 -10.95
CA GLY A 31 6.71 -10.19 -9.53
C GLY A 31 8.05 -9.88 -8.86
N GLU A 32 8.97 -9.20 -9.55
CA GLU A 32 10.29 -8.83 -9.02
C GLU A 32 10.21 -7.60 -8.12
N GLN A 33 11.03 -7.57 -7.07
CA GLN A 33 11.10 -6.40 -6.19
C GLN A 33 11.66 -5.20 -6.96
N ILE A 34 10.92 -4.10 -6.97
CA ILE A 34 11.38 -2.84 -7.53
C ILE A 34 12.32 -2.20 -6.50
N GLY A 35 13.55 -1.97 -6.92
CA GLY A 35 14.54 -1.24 -6.12
C GLY A 35 14.10 0.20 -5.86
N LEU A 36 14.41 0.72 -4.67
CA LEU A 36 14.13 2.12 -4.31
C LEU A 36 14.77 3.12 -5.30
N ASP A 37 15.91 2.76 -5.89
CA ASP A 37 16.60 3.56 -6.91
C ASP A 37 15.84 3.65 -8.25
N ASP A 38 15.19 2.55 -8.66
CA ASP A 38 14.33 2.55 -9.85
C ASP A 38 13.09 3.43 -9.61
N ILE A 39 12.52 3.39 -8.41
CA ILE A 39 11.43 4.27 -8.00
C ILE A 39 11.89 5.73 -8.00
N ASP A 40 13.04 6.06 -7.39
CA ASP A 40 13.57 7.42 -7.36
C ASP A 40 13.78 7.98 -8.77
N THR A 41 14.34 7.17 -9.67
CA THR A 41 14.57 7.53 -11.07
C THR A 41 13.26 7.82 -11.80
N ARG A 42 12.25 6.94 -11.65
CA ARG A 42 10.92 7.13 -12.29
C ARG A 42 10.20 8.35 -11.73
N VAL A 43 10.24 8.55 -10.41
CA VAL A 43 9.66 9.71 -9.75
C VAL A 43 10.32 10.99 -10.24
N ARG A 44 11.65 11.00 -10.39
CA ARG A 44 12.38 12.16 -10.94
C ARG A 44 11.89 12.51 -12.34
N TRP A 45 11.84 11.54 -13.25
CA TRP A 45 11.35 11.80 -14.62
C TRP A 45 9.91 12.29 -14.66
N LEU A 46 9.04 11.76 -13.80
CA LEU A 46 7.66 12.22 -13.71
C LEU A 46 7.57 13.67 -13.23
N LEU A 47 8.37 14.03 -12.22
CA LEU A 47 8.42 15.39 -11.70
C LEU A 47 8.97 16.36 -12.75
N ASP A 48 10.03 15.99 -13.47
CA ASP A 48 10.57 16.79 -14.57
C ASP A 48 9.51 17.07 -15.64
N LEU A 49 8.71 16.06 -16.00
CA LEU A 49 7.62 16.20 -16.97
C LEU A 49 6.52 17.16 -16.46
N ILE A 50 6.10 17.02 -15.21
CA ILE A 50 5.10 17.89 -14.59
C ILE A 50 5.61 19.34 -14.56
N THR A 51 6.87 19.54 -14.17
CA THR A 51 7.50 20.86 -14.14
C THR A 51 7.55 21.50 -15.54
N ALA A 52 7.95 20.74 -16.56
CA ALA A 52 7.97 21.23 -17.93
C ALA A 52 6.55 21.60 -18.44
N ALA A 53 5.56 20.75 -18.19
CA ALA A 53 4.17 21.03 -18.56
C ALA A 53 3.61 22.25 -17.82
N GLY A 54 3.95 22.43 -16.54
CA GLY A 54 3.57 23.60 -15.76
C GLY A 54 4.18 24.89 -16.31
N ALA A 55 5.45 24.87 -16.69
CA ALA A 55 6.12 26.02 -17.31
C ALA A 55 5.47 26.39 -18.65
N GLU A 56 5.15 25.42 -19.48
CA GLU A 56 4.45 25.62 -20.75
C GLU A 56 3.04 26.22 -20.52
N LEU A 57 2.29 25.71 -19.55
CA LEU A 57 0.98 26.26 -19.20
C LEU A 57 1.08 27.72 -18.77
N VAL A 58 2.03 28.04 -17.88
CA VAL A 58 2.25 29.43 -17.41
C VAL A 58 2.67 30.33 -18.56
N SER A 59 3.55 29.85 -19.46
CA SER A 59 3.96 30.60 -20.65
C SER A 59 2.78 30.99 -21.53
N ARG A 60 1.82 30.07 -21.75
CA ARG A 60 0.62 30.33 -22.56
C ARG A 60 -0.37 31.28 -21.89
N LEU A 61 -0.45 31.28 -20.56
CA LEU A 61 -1.35 32.16 -19.81
C LEU A 61 -0.84 33.60 -19.73
N TRP A 62 0.46 33.81 -19.98
CA TRP A 62 1.10 35.13 -19.93
C TRP A 62 1.35 35.75 -21.32
N GLN A 63 0.97 35.06 -22.40
CA GLN A 63 0.81 35.65 -23.73
C GLN A 63 -0.56 36.32 -23.86
#